data_AF-U9UMC5-F1
#
_entry.id   AF-U9UMC5-F1
#
_cell.length_a   1.000
_cell.length_b   1.000
_cell.length_c   1.000
_cell.angle_alpha   90.00
_cell.angle_beta   90.00
_cell.angle_gamma   90.00
#
_symmetry.space_group_name_H-M   'P 1'
#
loop_
_entity.id
_entity.type
_entity.pdbx_description
1 polymer ?
#
loop_
_entity_poly.entity_id
_entity_poly.type
_entity_poly.pdbx_seq_one_letter_code
_entity_poly.pdbx_strand_id
1 'polypeptide(L)'
;MDKDTDTVEAKNCLYCNKPFIEKLWCKECINSLEKLAENGDKKAMNNLANKYDNGEGTEKNVEKAFYWYQKAAENGVKEAMHNLAL
;
A
#
# COMPACT_ATOMS: atom_id res chain seq x y z
N MET A 1 -31.94 2.47 -25.51
CA MET A 1 -30.72 1.87 -26.05
C MET A 1 -30.13 2.98 -26.88
N ASP A 2 -29.15 3.71 -26.37
CA ASP A 2 -27.85 3.18 -25.96
C ASP A 2 -27.52 3.37 -24.47
N LYS A 3 -27.11 2.28 -23.83
CA LYS A 3 -26.52 2.26 -22.48
C LYS A 3 -25.02 2.03 -22.65
N ASP A 4 -24.31 3.02 -23.18
CA ASP A 4 -22.85 3.03 -23.07
C ASP A 4 -22.47 3.86 -21.83
N THR A 5 -23.03 3.44 -20.70
CA THR A 5 -22.36 3.61 -19.41
C THR A 5 -21.11 2.75 -19.49
N ASP A 6 -19.94 3.39 -19.59
CA ASP A 6 -18.68 2.97 -18.94
C ASP A 6 -17.57 4.00 -19.25
N THR A 7 -17.82 5.28 -18.97
CA THR A 7 -16.69 6.11 -18.54
C THR A 7 -16.40 5.72 -17.09
N VAL A 8 -15.66 4.62 -16.91
CA VAL A 8 -14.98 4.38 -15.64
C VAL A 8 -14.13 5.63 -15.42
N GLU A 9 -14.50 6.49 -14.48
CA GLU A 9 -13.71 7.68 -14.15
C GLU A 9 -12.32 7.20 -13.73
N ALA A 10 -11.38 7.27 -14.68
CA ALA A 10 -10.00 6.91 -14.44
C ALA A 10 -9.46 7.90 -13.41
N LYS A 11 -9.33 7.46 -12.16
CA LYS A 11 -8.67 8.23 -11.10
C LYS A 11 -7.17 8.10 -11.32
N ASN A 12 -6.42 9.12 -10.93
CA ASN A 12 -4.97 9.07 -10.98
C ASN A 12 -4.42 8.60 -9.62
N CYS A 13 -3.37 7.78 -9.65
CA CYS A 13 -2.62 7.40 -8.46
C CYS A 13 -2.11 8.66 -7.77
N LEU A 14 -2.42 8.85 -6.50
CA LEU A 14 -2.08 10.07 -5.78
C LEU A 14 -0.55 10.29 -5.69
N TYR A 15 0.22 9.20 -5.80
CA TYR A 15 1.67 9.22 -5.67
C TYR A 15 2.41 9.46 -7.00
N CYS A 16 1.95 8.85 -8.10
CA CYS A 16 2.64 8.93 -9.40
C CYS A 16 1.81 9.57 -10.52
N ASN A 17 0.60 10.03 -10.21
CA ASN A 17 -0.37 10.64 -11.13
C ASN A 17 -0.73 9.77 -12.36
N LYS A 18 -0.47 8.45 -12.32
CA LYS A 18 -0.85 7.53 -13.40
C LYS A 18 -2.33 7.14 -13.31
N PRO A 19 -3.07 7.11 -14.43
CA PRO A 19 -4.48 6.74 -14.45
C PRO A 19 -4.66 5.25 -14.12
N PHE A 20 -5.66 4.95 -13.28
CA PHE A 20 -6.02 3.58 -12.88
C PHE A 20 -7.40 3.51 -12.20
N ILE A 21 -7.83 2.30 -11.83
CA ILE A 21 -9.19 2.06 -11.33
C ILE A 21 -9.25 2.24 -9.79
N GLU A 22 -10.02 3.24 -9.38
CA GLU A 22 -10.60 3.55 -8.04
C GLU A 22 -9.73 3.55 -6.76
N LYS A 23 -8.54 2.97 -6.74
CA LYS A 23 -7.71 2.92 -5.53
C LYS A 23 -6.94 4.25 -5.34
N LEU A 24 -6.38 4.52 -4.16
CA LEU A 24 -5.54 5.72 -3.93
C LEU A 24 -4.09 5.55 -4.45
N TRP A 25 -3.62 4.31 -4.51
CA TRP A 25 -2.25 3.91 -4.88
C TRP A 25 -2.27 2.90 -6.01
N CYS A 26 -1.30 2.88 -6.92
CA CYS A 26 -1.21 1.85 -7.96
C CYS A 26 -0.18 0.76 -7.59
N LYS A 27 -0.29 -0.42 -8.22
CA LYS A 27 0.59 -1.59 -7.98
C LYS A 27 2.07 -1.26 -8.18
N GLU A 28 2.40 -0.41 -9.16
CA GLU A 28 3.79 0.02 -9.37
C GLU A 28 4.36 0.77 -8.17
N CYS A 29 3.58 1.66 -7.56
CA CYS A 29 4.00 2.39 -6.36
C CYS A 29 4.20 1.45 -5.16
N ILE A 30 3.37 0.41 -5.04
CA ILE A 30 3.55 -0.63 -4.02
C ILE A 30 4.87 -1.37 -4.25
N ASN A 31 5.17 -1.78 -5.48
CA ASN A 31 6.43 -2.44 -5.80
C ASN A 31 7.66 -1.54 -5.53
N SER A 32 7.54 -0.23 -5.73
CA SER A 32 8.59 0.72 -5.33
C SER A 32 8.78 0.78 -3.81
N LEU A 33 7.69 0.75 -3.03
CA LEU A 33 7.76 0.68 -1.58
C LEU A 33 8.40 -0.63 -1.10
N GLU A 34 8.11 -1.77 -1.74
CA GLU A 34 8.75 -3.06 -1.45
C GLU A 34 10.27 -2.95 -1.56
N LYS A 35 10.79 -2.42 -2.67
CA LYS A 35 12.23 -2.24 -2.87
C LYS A 35 12.86 -1.34 -1.80
N LEU A 36 12.19 -0.26 -1.42
CA LEU A 36 12.67 0.64 -0.37
C LEU A 36 12.67 -0.04 1.01
N ALA A 37 11.61 -0.77 1.33
CA ALA A 37 11.46 -1.52 2.57
C ALA A 37 12.51 -2.64 2.66
N GLU A 38 12.80 -3.34 1.57
CA GLU A 38 13.88 -4.33 1.48
C GLU A 38 15.26 -3.69 1.70
N ASN A 39 15.45 -2.44 1.27
CA ASN A 39 16.67 -1.66 1.49
C ASN A 39 16.75 -1.00 2.89
N GLY A 40 15.85 -1.33 3.81
CA GLY A 40 15.90 -0.83 5.19
C GLY A 40 15.19 0.50 5.42
N ASP A 41 14.44 1.03 4.44
CA ASP A 41 13.64 2.24 4.66
C ASP A 41 12.47 1.94 5.61
N LYS A 42 12.61 2.45 6.83
CA LYS A 42 11.63 2.28 7.92
C LYS A 42 10.26 2.85 7.59
N LYS A 43 10.20 3.99 6.88
CA LYS A 43 8.94 4.61 6.47
C LYS A 43 8.27 3.76 5.40
N ALA A 44 9.06 3.22 4.46
CA ALA A 44 8.54 2.33 3.43
C ALA A 44 7.97 1.05 4.04
N MET A 45 8.63 0.43 5.03
CA MET A 45 8.10 -0.76 5.72
C MET A 45 6.73 -0.48 6.36
N ASN A 46 6.60 0.61 7.12
CA ASN A 46 5.34 0.96 7.77
C ASN A 46 4.23 1.31 6.76
N ASN A 47 4.57 2.06 5.72
CA ASN A 47 3.62 2.39 4.66
C ASN A 47 3.15 1.13 3.93
N LEU A 48 4.07 0.23 3.58
CA LEU A 48 3.76 -1.01 2.89
C LEU A 48 2.88 -1.93 3.74
N ALA A 49 3.13 -2.00 5.05
CA ALA A 49 2.28 -2.71 5.99
C ALA A 49 0.83 -2.19 5.97
N ASN A 50 0.64 -0.87 6.05
CA ASN A 50 -0.68 -0.24 5.93
C ASN A 50 -1.34 -0.53 4.58
N LYS A 51 -0.59 -0.51 3.46
CA LYS A 51 -1.16 -0.79 2.13
C LYS A 51 -1.66 -2.22 2.00
N TYR A 52 -0.92 -3.18 2.53
CA TYR A 52 -1.36 -4.57 2.56
C TYR A 52 -2.52 -4.82 3.52
N ASP A 53 -2.57 -4.14 4.66
CA ASP A 53 -3.70 -4.28 5.57
C ASP A 53 -4.99 -3.67 4.99
N ASN A 54 -4.91 -2.53 4.31
CA ASN A 54 -6.08 -1.88 3.72
C ASN A 54 -6.45 -2.41 2.32
N GLY A 55 -5.56 -3.16 1.65
CA GLY A 55 -5.72 -3.50 0.23
C GLY A 55 -5.66 -2.27 -0.69
N GLU A 56 -4.92 -1.24 -0.28
CA GLU A 56 -4.76 -0.01 -1.06
C GLU A 56 -3.70 -0.21 -2.16
N GLY A 57 -4.13 -0.13 -3.41
CA GLY A 57 -3.28 -0.34 -4.59
C GLY A 57 -2.81 -1.77 -4.84
N THR A 58 -3.17 -2.69 -3.97
CA THR A 58 -2.93 -4.13 -4.08
C THR A 58 -4.12 -4.89 -3.47
N GLU A 59 -4.07 -6.22 -3.39
CA GLU A 59 -5.05 -6.99 -2.63
C GLU A 59 -4.75 -6.90 -1.13
N LYS A 60 -5.80 -6.90 -0.29
CA LYS A 60 -5.61 -6.98 1.15
C LYS A 60 -4.89 -8.29 1.48
N ASN A 61 -3.81 -8.20 2.24
CA ASN A 61 -3.01 -9.35 2.66
C ASN A 61 -2.49 -9.10 4.08
N VAL A 62 -3.19 -9.66 5.06
CA VAL A 62 -2.89 -9.47 6.48
C VAL A 62 -1.54 -10.11 6.86
N GLU A 63 -1.19 -11.25 6.25
CA GLU A 63 0.09 -11.92 6.52
C GLU A 63 1.28 -11.05 6.08
N LYS A 64 1.21 -10.46 4.89
CA LYS A 64 2.23 -9.51 4.40
C LYS A 64 2.25 -8.23 5.23
N ALA A 65 1.08 -7.72 5.63
CA ALA A 65 1.03 -6.55 6.49
C ALA A 65 1.73 -6.82 7.83
N PHE A 66 1.41 -7.94 8.47
CA PHE A 66 2.02 -8.37 9.72
C PHE A 66 3.54 -8.52 9.59
N TYR A 67 4.02 -9.17 8.54
CA TYR A 67 5.46 -9.30 8.25
C TYR A 67 6.18 -7.94 8.19
N TRP A 68 5.60 -6.97 7.48
CA TRP A 68 6.21 -5.64 7.35
C TRP A 68 6.09 -4.81 8.63
N TYR A 69 5.00 -4.96 9.39
CA TYR A 69 4.91 -4.35 10.73
C TYR A 69 5.98 -4.91 11.68
N GLN A 70 6.22 -6.22 11.68
CA GLN A 70 7.29 -6.83 12.49
C GLN A 70 8.66 -6.23 12.15
N LYS A 71 9.01 -6.20 10.86
CA LYS A 71 10.28 -5.58 10.41
C LYS A 71 10.39 -4.11 10.78
N ALA A 72 9.30 -3.34 10.64
CA ALA A 72 9.27 -1.94 11.02
C ALA A 72 9.46 -1.76 12.54
N ALA A 73 8.80 -2.59 13.35
CA ALA A 73 8.92 -2.60 14.80
C ALA A 73 10.33 -2.95 15.28
N GLU A 74 10.97 -3.98 14.68
CA GLU A 74 12.37 -4.34 14.93
C GLU A 74 13.33 -3.18 14.63
N ASN A 75 12.97 -2.32 13.68
CA ASN A 75 13.72 -1.12 13.32
C ASN A 75 13.32 0.13 14.13
N GLY A 76 12.47 -0.01 15.15
CA GLY A 76 12.10 1.05 16.08
C GLY A 76 10.95 1.95 15.61
N VAL A 77 10.16 1.53 14.61
CA VAL A 77 8.96 2.27 14.20
C VAL A 77 7.84 2.03 15.22
N LYS A 78 7.45 3.08 15.94
CA LYS A 78 6.47 3.00 17.05
C LYS A 78 5.06 2.72 16.57
N GLU A 79 4.69 3.26 15.42
CA GLU A 79 3.40 3.03 14.79
C GLU A 79 3.21 1.56 14.44
N ALA A 80 4.26 0.89 13.96
CA ALA A 80 4.22 -0.53 13.66
C ALA A 80 4.09 -1.37 14.94
N MET A 81 4.78 -1.01 16.03
CA MET A 81 4.61 -1.67 17.34
C MET A 81 3.17 -1.56 17.85
N HIS A 82 2.55 -0.38 17.70
CA HIS A 82 1.16 -0.18 18.06
C HIS A 82 0.24 -1.05 17.21
N ASN A 83 0.43 -1.08 15.89
CA ASN A 83 -0.40 -1.87 14.98
C ASN A 83 -0.24 -3.39 15.17
N LEU A 84 0.88 -3.88 15.69
CA LEU A 84 1.06 -5.29 16.08
C LEU A 84 0.36 -5.66 17.39
N ALA A 85 0.05 -4.66 18.23
CA ALA A 85 -0.56 -4.87 19.54
C ALA A 85 -2.09 -4.72 19.54
N LEU A 86 -2.68 -4.28 18.42
CA LEU A 86 -4.12 -4.23 18.17
C LEU A 86 -4.66 -5.59 17.72
#